data_AF-A0AAV4SSF7-F1
#
_entry.id   AF-A0AAV4SSF7-F1
#
_cell.length_a   1.000
_cell.length_b   1.000
_cell.length_c   1.000
_cell.angle_alpha   90.00
_cell.angle_beta   90.00
_cell.angle_gamma   90.00
#
_symmetry.space_group_name_H-M   'P 1'
#
loop_
_entity.id
_entity.type
_entity.pdbx_description
1 polymer ?
#
loop_
_entity_poly.entity_id
_entity_poly.type
_entity_poly.pdbx_seq_one_letter_code
_entity_poly.pdbx_strand_id
1 'polypeptide(L)'
;MEPTFTIVCITLALFVAGCGGQQAKSKEICKRDNGFFPHEEYCDYYYECVDGAAYLQECPNGLAFAGNRKGLLDHCDYPHKVKCPDPDGKRIMGQPARGSEPCPYLFGINPHEKSCTRYWLCWNGTGTVQMCPFSLLYNEHEHACDWPDKVPGCQQHPLCQGTPNGLKAIEGSCVRYWQCMGGYPRLQRCPAGLAFQQESQRCDWNGNVPGCEVSPAPEEEEEEQKKPARRQSNRREEEVTLN
;
A
#
# COMPACT_ATOMS: atom_id res chain seq x y z
N MET A 1 27.84 -75.57 -50.46
CA MET A 1 28.83 -74.84 -49.65
C MET A 1 28.07 -73.67 -49.03
N GLU A 2 27.66 -73.84 -47.78
CA GLU A 2 26.89 -72.87 -47.01
C GLU A 2 27.77 -71.68 -46.59
N PRO A 3 27.22 -70.46 -46.51
CA PRO A 3 27.71 -69.46 -45.57
C PRO A 3 26.74 -69.38 -44.38
N THR A 4 27.26 -69.69 -43.20
CA THR A 4 26.61 -69.52 -41.90
C THR A 4 26.35 -68.03 -41.64
N PHE A 5 25.08 -67.62 -41.62
CA PHE A 5 24.66 -66.32 -41.11
C PHE A 5 24.58 -66.37 -39.58
N THR A 6 25.54 -65.74 -38.91
CA THR A 6 25.48 -65.44 -37.48
C THR A 6 24.43 -64.35 -37.24
N ILE A 7 23.25 -64.75 -36.78
CA ILE A 7 22.21 -63.85 -36.29
C ILE A 7 22.65 -63.36 -34.90
N VAL A 8 23.15 -62.12 -34.83
CA VAL A 8 23.32 -61.42 -33.55
C VAL A 8 21.93 -61.00 -33.09
N CYS A 9 21.35 -61.74 -32.15
CA CYS A 9 20.17 -61.32 -31.41
C CYS A 9 20.52 -60.11 -30.55
N ILE A 10 20.35 -58.91 -31.11
CA ILE A 10 20.30 -57.68 -30.33
C ILE A 10 18.98 -57.73 -29.55
N THR A 11 19.06 -58.18 -28.30
CA THR A 11 17.96 -58.04 -27.35
C THR A 11 17.77 -56.55 -27.09
N LEU A 12 16.77 -55.97 -27.76
CA LEU A 12 16.18 -54.68 -27.39
C LEU A 12 15.53 -54.86 -26.01
N ALA A 13 16.35 -54.75 -24.96
CA ALA A 13 15.88 -54.57 -23.60
C ALA A 13 15.19 -53.20 -23.58
N LEU A 14 13.86 -53.21 -23.75
CA LEU A 14 13.01 -52.08 -23.41
C LEU A 14 13.24 -51.81 -21.91
N PHE A 15 14.02 -50.77 -21.62
CA PHE A 15 14.04 -50.15 -20.30
C PHE A 15 12.66 -49.54 -20.04
N VAL A 16 11.70 -50.38 -19.63
CA VAL A 16 10.47 -49.91 -18.98
C VAL A 16 10.78 -49.75 -17.49
N ALA A 17 11.70 -48.83 -17.18
CA ALA A 17 11.99 -48.43 -15.82
C ALA A 17 11.60 -46.96 -15.67
N GLY A 18 10.41 -46.71 -15.10
CA GLY A 18 10.11 -45.43 -14.49
C GLY A 18 8.77 -44.77 -14.82
N CYS A 19 7.63 -45.43 -14.61
CA CYS A 19 6.37 -44.69 -14.33
C CYS A 19 5.92 -44.81 -12.86
N GLY A 20 6.39 -45.81 -12.11
CA GLY A 20 5.95 -46.02 -10.72
C GLY A 20 6.42 -44.94 -9.72
N GLY A 21 7.53 -44.24 -10.00
CA GLY A 21 8.11 -43.25 -9.09
C GLY A 21 7.41 -41.89 -9.11
N GLN A 22 6.91 -41.44 -10.27
CA GLN A 22 6.19 -40.17 -10.38
C GLN A 22 4.81 -40.23 -9.73
N GLN A 23 4.11 -41.36 -9.88
CA GLN A 23 2.75 -41.53 -9.38
C GLN A 23 2.68 -41.61 -7.84
N ALA A 24 3.70 -42.17 -7.19
CA ALA A 24 3.79 -42.23 -5.73
C ALA A 24 3.99 -40.84 -5.10
N LYS A 25 4.85 -40.00 -5.70
CA LYS A 25 5.12 -38.63 -5.21
C LYS A 25 3.90 -37.71 -5.39
N SER A 26 3.20 -37.79 -6.52
CA SER A 26 1.98 -37.01 -6.75
C SER A 26 0.89 -37.32 -5.73
N LYS A 27 0.76 -38.58 -5.29
CA LYS A 27 -0.23 -38.98 -4.28
C LYS A 27 0.07 -38.43 -2.88
N GLU A 28 1.33 -38.19 -2.55
CA GLU A 28 1.73 -37.57 -1.28
C GLU A 28 1.43 -36.06 -1.27
N ILE A 29 1.65 -35.39 -2.41
CA ILE A 29 1.39 -33.96 -2.61
C ILE A 29 -0.11 -33.68 -2.69
N CYS A 30 -0.82 -34.39 -3.57
CA CYS A 30 -2.23 -34.22 -3.82
C CYS A 30 -3.06 -34.86 -2.71
N LYS A 31 -3.41 -34.07 -1.70
CA LYS A 31 -4.33 -34.50 -0.62
C LYS A 31 -5.75 -34.75 -1.13
N ARG A 32 -6.08 -34.24 -2.32
CA ARG A 32 -7.34 -34.43 -3.07
C ARG A 32 -7.00 -34.48 -4.56
N ASP A 33 -7.88 -35.10 -5.35
CA ASP A 33 -7.70 -35.23 -6.80
C ASP A 33 -7.52 -33.87 -7.48
N ASN A 34 -8.28 -32.87 -7.04
CA ASN A 34 -8.27 -31.53 -7.61
C ASN A 34 -8.01 -30.46 -6.53
N GLY A 35 -7.22 -29.44 -6.89
CA GLY A 35 -7.00 -28.23 -6.08
C GLY A 35 -5.55 -27.80 -5.99
N PHE A 36 -5.29 -26.78 -5.16
CA PHE A 36 -3.97 -26.17 -5.03
C PHE A 36 -3.34 -26.48 -3.66
N PHE A 37 -2.07 -26.87 -3.67
CA PHE A 37 -1.32 -27.27 -2.49
C PHE A 37 0.03 -26.56 -2.42
N PRO A 38 0.50 -26.14 -1.23
CA PRO A 38 1.77 -25.44 -1.10
C PRO A 38 2.95 -26.36 -1.41
N HIS A 39 4.02 -25.81 -1.99
CA HIS A 39 5.31 -26.49 -2.03
C HIS A 39 5.91 -26.61 -0.62
N GLU A 40 6.70 -27.65 -0.39
CA GLU A 40 7.18 -28.04 0.94
C GLU A 40 8.27 -27.10 1.48
N GLU A 41 9.07 -26.51 0.59
CA GLU A 41 10.24 -25.68 0.92
C GLU A 41 10.13 -24.22 0.45
N TYR A 42 9.24 -23.93 -0.50
CA TYR A 42 9.19 -22.63 -1.16
C TYR A 42 7.78 -22.04 -1.14
N CYS A 43 7.64 -20.79 -0.75
CA CYS A 43 6.32 -20.14 -0.64
C CYS A 43 5.76 -19.70 -2.00
N ASP A 44 6.64 -19.43 -2.95
CA ASP A 44 6.35 -18.93 -4.30
C ASP A 44 6.24 -20.04 -5.35
N TYR A 45 6.22 -21.29 -4.87
CA TYR A 45 5.88 -22.48 -5.63
C TYR A 45 4.65 -23.16 -5.01
N TYR A 46 3.80 -23.72 -5.85
CA TYR A 46 2.64 -24.50 -5.42
C TYR A 46 2.35 -25.59 -6.44
N TYR A 47 1.56 -26.58 -6.05
CA TYR A 47 1.09 -27.62 -6.94
C TYR A 47 -0.37 -27.40 -7.27
N GLU A 48 -0.69 -27.46 -8.56
CA GLU A 48 -2.04 -27.69 -9.05
C GLU A 48 -2.22 -29.19 -9.24
N CYS A 49 -3.18 -29.77 -8.53
CA CYS A 49 -3.56 -31.16 -8.71
C CYS A 49 -4.74 -31.23 -9.67
N VAL A 50 -4.62 -32.05 -10.70
CA VAL A 50 -5.70 -32.39 -11.63
C VAL A 50 -5.81 -33.90 -11.72
N ASP A 51 -6.96 -34.46 -11.33
CA ASP A 51 -7.22 -35.90 -11.27
C ASP A 51 -6.10 -36.71 -10.56
N GLY A 52 -5.56 -36.13 -9.48
CA GLY A 52 -4.50 -36.73 -8.65
C GLY A 52 -3.08 -36.60 -9.21
N ALA A 53 -2.90 -36.01 -10.39
CA ALA A 53 -1.60 -35.65 -10.93
C ALA A 53 -1.17 -34.26 -10.43
N ALA A 54 0.01 -34.17 -9.81
CA ALA A 54 0.56 -32.92 -9.28
C ALA A 54 1.39 -32.19 -10.34
N TYR A 55 1.02 -30.95 -10.65
CA TYR A 55 1.74 -30.06 -11.57
C TYR A 55 2.35 -28.90 -10.77
N LEU A 56 3.67 -28.76 -10.83
CA LEU A 56 4.37 -27.65 -10.16
C LEU A 56 4.09 -26.35 -10.91
N GLN A 57 3.69 -25.33 -10.15
CA GLN A 57 3.38 -23.99 -10.62
C GLN A 57 4.25 -22.96 -9.88
N GLU A 58 4.55 -21.86 -10.55
CA GLU A 58 5.27 -20.71 -10.00
C GLU A 58 4.31 -19.54 -9.82
N CYS A 59 4.40 -18.88 -8.66
CA CYS A 59 3.79 -17.56 -8.51
C CYS A 59 4.53 -16.52 -9.37
N PRO A 60 3.87 -15.44 -9.82
CA PRO A 60 4.57 -14.33 -10.45
C PRO A 60 5.73 -13.82 -9.56
N ASN A 61 6.86 -13.47 -10.17
CA ASN A 61 8.09 -13.14 -9.45
C ASN A 61 7.88 -12.01 -8.42
N GLY A 62 8.14 -12.31 -7.14
CA GLY A 62 7.90 -11.40 -6.01
C GLY A 62 6.58 -11.62 -5.28
N LEU A 63 5.75 -12.58 -5.71
CA LEU A 63 4.54 -13.03 -5.01
C LEU A 63 4.72 -14.43 -4.45
N ALA A 64 3.90 -14.77 -3.45
CA ALA A 64 3.88 -16.06 -2.79
C ALA A 64 2.46 -16.64 -2.74
N PHE A 65 2.36 -17.97 -2.70
CA PHE A 65 1.11 -18.71 -2.72
C PHE A 65 0.26 -18.41 -1.49
N ALA A 66 -0.92 -17.82 -1.72
CA ALA A 66 -1.90 -17.40 -0.74
C ALA A 66 -2.92 -18.50 -0.37
N GLY A 67 -2.72 -19.72 -0.88
CA GLY A 67 -3.65 -20.84 -0.72
C GLY A 67 -4.86 -20.74 -1.65
N ASN A 68 -5.99 -21.29 -1.21
CA ASN A 68 -7.24 -21.29 -1.98
C ASN A 68 -8.00 -19.95 -1.94
N ARG A 69 -7.39 -18.89 -1.40
CA ARG A 69 -7.97 -17.55 -1.39
C ARG A 69 -7.57 -16.81 -2.66
N LYS A 70 -8.42 -15.90 -3.12
CA LYS A 70 -8.05 -14.98 -4.20
C LYS A 70 -6.97 -14.02 -3.68
N GLY A 71 -5.78 -14.12 -4.28
CA GLY A 71 -4.66 -13.23 -4.01
C GLY A 71 -4.72 -11.97 -4.85
N LEU A 72 -3.56 -11.32 -4.99
CA LEU A 72 -3.37 -10.21 -5.91
C LEU A 72 -3.51 -10.68 -7.36
N LEU A 73 -2.85 -11.80 -7.69
CA LEU A 73 -2.91 -12.48 -8.98
C LEU A 73 -3.18 -13.96 -8.72
N ASP A 74 -4.34 -14.44 -9.17
CA ASP A 74 -4.80 -15.82 -8.97
C ASP A 74 -4.69 -16.28 -7.51
N HIS A 75 -3.84 -17.27 -7.25
CA HIS A 75 -3.57 -17.85 -5.93
C HIS A 75 -2.33 -17.27 -5.26
N CYS A 76 -1.82 -16.12 -5.72
CA CYS A 76 -0.59 -15.52 -5.26
C CYS A 76 -0.82 -14.08 -4.75
N ASP A 77 -0.19 -13.72 -3.63
CA ASP A 77 -0.23 -12.38 -3.04
C ASP A 77 1.16 -12.01 -2.50
N TYR A 78 1.32 -10.79 -1.98
CA TYR A 78 2.60 -10.36 -1.46
C TYR A 78 3.11 -11.24 -0.30
N PRO A 79 4.43 -11.53 -0.23
CA PRO A 79 5.00 -12.41 0.80
C PRO A 79 4.63 -12.01 2.23
N HIS A 80 4.65 -10.72 2.57
CA HIS A 80 4.30 -10.23 3.91
C HIS A 80 2.84 -10.53 4.30
N LYS A 81 1.90 -10.55 3.34
CA LYS A 81 0.49 -10.88 3.64
C LYS A 81 0.26 -12.36 3.88
N VAL A 82 1.04 -13.22 3.24
CA VAL A 82 0.99 -14.67 3.43
C VAL A 82 1.95 -15.16 4.49
N LYS A 83 2.71 -14.25 5.12
CA LYS A 83 3.72 -14.51 6.15
C LYS A 83 4.83 -15.44 5.65
N CYS A 84 5.38 -15.11 4.48
CA CYS A 84 6.56 -15.76 3.93
C CYS A 84 7.79 -14.82 4.02
N PRO A 85 8.99 -15.30 4.41
CA PRO A 85 9.30 -16.66 4.88
C PRO A 85 8.45 -17.12 6.05
N ASP A 86 8.17 -18.42 6.14
CA ASP A 86 7.39 -18.97 7.25
C ASP A 86 8.09 -18.63 8.58
N PRO A 87 7.35 -18.27 9.66
CA PRO A 87 7.97 -17.87 10.93
C PRO A 87 8.87 -18.92 11.58
N ASP A 88 8.64 -20.21 11.28
CA ASP A 88 9.47 -21.34 11.72
C ASP A 88 10.65 -21.62 10.79
N GLY A 89 10.81 -20.84 9.72
CA GLY A 89 11.84 -21.00 8.71
C GLY A 89 11.65 -22.19 7.78
N LYS A 90 10.50 -22.87 7.82
CA LYS A 90 10.27 -24.08 7.02
C LYS A 90 10.24 -23.79 5.52
N ARG A 91 9.64 -22.66 5.12
CA ARG A 91 9.57 -22.24 3.72
C ARG A 91 10.11 -20.83 3.52
N ILE A 92 10.78 -20.64 2.39
CA ILE A 92 11.38 -19.37 1.96
C ILE A 92 10.90 -18.99 0.56
N MET A 93 11.28 -17.82 0.07
CA MET A 93 11.14 -17.50 -1.36
C MET A 93 12.19 -18.27 -2.17
N GLY A 94 11.76 -19.04 -3.16
CA GLY A 94 12.64 -19.88 -3.98
C GLY A 94 13.10 -19.20 -5.28
N GLN A 95 12.29 -18.31 -5.86
CA GLN A 95 12.65 -17.61 -7.09
C GLN A 95 13.68 -16.51 -6.82
N PRO A 96 14.71 -16.36 -7.67
CA PRO A 96 15.62 -15.22 -7.58
C PRO A 96 14.92 -13.92 -7.99
N ALA A 97 15.48 -12.79 -7.56
CA ALA A 97 15.15 -11.47 -8.09
C ALA A 97 15.38 -11.44 -9.61
N ARG A 98 14.39 -10.98 -10.38
CA ARG A 98 14.44 -10.90 -11.86
C ARG A 98 14.33 -9.49 -12.40
N GLY A 99 14.05 -8.51 -11.55
CA GLY A 99 13.97 -7.10 -11.92
C GLY A 99 15.27 -6.35 -11.66
N SER A 100 15.18 -5.03 -11.71
CA SER A 100 16.26 -4.08 -11.42
C SER A 100 15.72 -3.02 -10.49
N GLU A 101 16.59 -2.29 -9.80
CA GLU A 101 16.18 -1.13 -9.01
C GLU A 101 15.28 -0.17 -9.83
N PRO A 102 14.15 0.30 -9.27
CA PRO A 102 13.70 0.19 -7.88
C PRO A 102 12.83 -1.05 -7.57
N CYS A 103 12.78 -2.02 -8.48
CA CYS A 103 11.95 -3.22 -8.43
C CYS A 103 12.82 -4.49 -8.56
N PRO A 104 13.53 -4.93 -7.50
CA PRO A 104 14.32 -6.16 -7.55
C PRO A 104 13.50 -7.39 -7.97
N TYR A 105 12.25 -7.45 -7.52
CA TYR A 105 11.25 -8.40 -8.01
C TYR A 105 10.23 -7.69 -8.91
N LEU A 106 9.62 -8.45 -9.83
CA LEU A 106 8.64 -7.90 -10.78
C LEU A 106 7.39 -7.34 -10.07
N PHE A 107 6.97 -7.97 -8.97
CA PHE A 107 5.92 -7.47 -8.10
C PHE A 107 6.47 -7.22 -6.71
N GLY A 108 6.17 -6.06 -6.13
CA GLY A 108 6.69 -5.72 -4.82
C GLY A 108 6.33 -4.31 -4.37
N ILE A 109 6.65 -4.03 -3.11
CA ILE A 109 6.57 -2.70 -2.50
C ILE A 109 7.93 -2.43 -1.86
N ASN A 110 8.63 -1.41 -2.33
CA ASN A 110 10.01 -1.13 -1.94
C ASN A 110 10.16 0.30 -1.41
N PRO A 111 11.11 0.57 -0.49
CA PRO A 111 11.35 1.92 0.00
C PRO A 111 11.85 2.84 -1.11
N HIS A 112 11.49 4.12 -1.05
CA HIS A 112 12.05 5.13 -1.94
C HIS A 112 13.40 5.62 -1.40
N GLU A 113 14.41 5.73 -2.25
CA GLU A 113 15.82 5.85 -1.83
C GLU A 113 16.12 7.16 -1.08
N LYS A 114 15.37 8.22 -1.42
CA LYS A 114 15.58 9.58 -0.89
C LYS A 114 14.45 10.12 -0.02
N SER A 115 13.35 9.38 0.15
CA SER A 115 12.14 9.95 0.72
C SER A 115 11.35 8.91 1.49
N CYS A 116 11.33 9.03 2.81
CA CYS A 116 10.55 8.14 3.66
C CYS A 116 9.03 8.33 3.55
N THR A 117 8.57 9.45 2.99
CA THR A 117 7.14 9.69 2.73
C THR A 117 6.68 9.05 1.41
N ARG A 118 7.60 8.43 0.66
CA ARG A 118 7.34 7.81 -0.63
C ARG A 118 7.85 6.38 -0.64
N TYR A 119 7.27 5.57 -1.53
CA TYR A 119 7.69 4.20 -1.77
C TYR A 119 7.40 3.83 -3.21
N TRP A 120 8.03 2.76 -3.69
CA TRP A 120 7.82 2.22 -5.02
C TRP A 120 6.80 1.09 -4.96
N LEU A 121 5.76 1.16 -5.79
CA LEU A 121 4.87 0.04 -6.08
C LEU A 121 5.27 -0.55 -7.43
N CYS A 122 5.72 -1.79 -7.42
CA CYS A 122 6.20 -2.51 -8.59
C CYS A 122 5.10 -3.40 -9.17
N TRP A 123 4.81 -3.19 -10.46
CA TRP A 123 3.88 -4.01 -11.22
C TRP A 123 4.55 -4.50 -12.50
N ASN A 124 4.80 -5.81 -12.57
CA ASN A 124 5.52 -6.44 -13.67
C ASN A 124 6.85 -5.74 -14.03
N GLY A 125 7.65 -5.39 -13.02
CA GLY A 125 8.93 -4.69 -13.13
C GLY A 125 8.81 -3.18 -13.34
N THR A 126 7.62 -2.64 -13.55
CA THR A 126 7.40 -1.18 -13.66
C THR A 126 7.12 -0.58 -12.29
N GLY A 127 8.05 0.22 -11.79
CA GLY A 127 7.91 0.93 -10.52
C GLY A 127 7.14 2.24 -10.69
N THR A 128 6.15 2.46 -9.83
CA THR A 128 5.44 3.73 -9.70
C THR A 128 5.66 4.32 -8.31
N VAL A 129 5.94 5.62 -8.24
CA VAL A 129 6.10 6.30 -6.95
C VAL A 129 4.73 6.49 -6.33
N GLN A 130 4.58 5.99 -5.10
CA GLN A 130 3.44 6.21 -4.24
C GLN A 130 3.85 7.13 -3.09
N MET A 131 2.88 7.82 -2.51
CA MET A 131 3.08 8.69 -1.36
C MET A 131 2.25 8.21 -0.19
N CYS A 132 2.86 8.13 0.98
CA CYS A 132 2.15 7.78 2.20
C CYS A 132 1.14 8.89 2.58
N PRO A 133 -0.08 8.51 2.99
CA PRO A 133 -1.10 9.47 3.35
C PRO A 133 -0.73 10.18 4.66
N PHE A 134 -1.24 11.40 4.83
CA PHE A 134 -1.16 12.17 6.08
C PHE A 134 0.25 12.30 6.69
N SER A 135 1.30 12.39 5.87
CA SER A 135 2.70 12.46 6.34
C SER A 135 3.13 11.24 7.18
N LEU A 136 2.51 10.08 6.98
CA LEU A 136 3.04 8.80 7.42
C LEU A 136 4.31 8.46 6.63
N LEU A 137 5.10 7.52 7.14
CA LEU A 137 6.34 7.07 6.52
C LEU A 137 6.20 5.62 6.08
N TYR A 138 6.86 5.25 4.98
CA TYR A 138 6.89 3.87 4.53
C TYR A 138 7.73 3.03 5.50
N ASN A 139 7.09 2.06 6.14
CA ASN A 139 7.71 1.07 6.97
C ASN A 139 8.01 -0.17 6.11
N GLU A 140 9.29 -0.43 5.87
CA GLU A 140 9.74 -1.55 5.05
C GLU A 140 9.38 -2.91 5.67
N HIS A 141 9.41 -3.03 7.00
CA HIS A 141 9.11 -4.28 7.69
C HIS A 141 7.62 -4.66 7.61
N GLU A 142 6.74 -3.66 7.72
CA GLU A 142 5.29 -3.85 7.61
C GLU A 142 4.81 -3.79 6.16
N HIS A 143 5.67 -3.38 5.22
CA HIS A 143 5.34 -3.06 3.82
C HIS A 143 4.13 -2.13 3.69
N ALA A 144 4.03 -1.16 4.59
CA ALA A 144 2.89 -0.26 4.70
C ALA A 144 3.32 1.12 5.23
N CYS A 145 2.44 2.11 5.10
CA CYS A 145 2.65 3.41 5.72
C CYS A 145 2.33 3.33 7.22
N ASP A 146 3.30 3.69 8.05
CA ASP A 146 3.20 3.65 9.50
C ASP A 146 3.64 4.99 10.11
N TRP A 147 3.47 5.10 11.42
CA TRP A 147 3.83 6.28 12.17
C TRP A 147 5.35 6.50 12.20
N PRO A 148 5.83 7.76 12.17
CA PRO A 148 7.25 8.04 12.09
C PRO A 148 8.11 7.45 13.21
N ASP A 149 7.57 7.27 14.41
CA ASP A 149 8.24 6.64 15.56
C ASP A 149 8.53 5.15 15.35
N LYS A 150 7.85 4.51 14.41
CA LYS A 150 8.05 3.09 14.04
C LYS A 150 8.90 2.89 12.79
N VAL A 151 9.37 3.97 12.16
CA VAL A 151 10.20 3.92 10.96
C VAL A 151 11.61 4.46 11.28
N PRO A 152 12.51 3.63 11.84
CA PRO A 152 13.86 4.05 12.18
C PRO A 152 14.66 4.39 10.92
N GLY A 153 15.67 5.28 11.06
CA GLY A 153 16.57 5.65 9.95
C GLY A 153 16.04 6.75 9.02
N CYS A 154 14.82 7.23 9.23
CA CYS A 154 14.25 8.32 8.46
C CYS A 154 14.58 9.69 9.11
N GLN A 155 15.20 10.59 8.35
CA GLN A 155 15.68 11.91 8.84
C GLN A 155 14.56 12.76 9.44
N GLN A 156 14.66 13.06 10.72
CA GLN A 156 13.73 13.96 11.42
C GLN A 156 13.81 15.37 10.84
N HIS A 157 12.66 16.02 10.71
CA HIS A 157 12.61 17.39 10.20
C HIS A 157 13.25 18.36 11.21
N PRO A 158 14.08 19.33 10.78
CA PRO A 158 14.76 20.27 11.68
C PRO A 158 13.81 21.00 12.66
N LEU A 159 12.60 21.32 12.20
CA LEU A 159 11.55 21.94 13.03
C LEU A 159 11.22 21.15 14.31
N CYS A 160 11.30 19.82 14.25
CA CYS A 160 11.00 18.93 15.37
C CYS A 160 12.24 18.47 16.13
N GLN A 161 13.42 19.02 15.82
CA GLN A 161 14.67 18.69 16.49
C GLN A 161 14.56 18.97 17.99
N GLY A 162 14.95 17.98 18.81
CA GLY A 162 14.88 18.06 20.28
C GLY A 162 13.48 17.86 20.88
N THR A 163 12.42 17.88 20.08
CA THR A 163 11.04 17.63 20.54
C THR A 163 10.28 16.75 19.55
N PRO A 164 10.67 15.46 19.42
CA PRO A 164 10.15 14.57 18.37
C PRO A 164 8.63 14.38 18.45
N ASN A 165 8.03 14.53 19.64
CA ASN A 165 6.59 14.41 19.89
C ASN A 165 5.96 15.70 20.46
N GLY A 166 6.63 16.85 20.30
CA GLY A 166 6.18 18.14 20.85
C GLY A 166 5.34 18.98 19.89
N LEU A 167 4.83 20.11 20.38
CA LEU A 167 4.12 21.10 19.58
C LEU A 167 4.99 22.35 19.35
N LYS A 168 4.95 22.89 18.14
CA LYS A 168 5.70 24.09 17.74
C LYS A 168 4.76 25.14 17.14
N ALA A 169 4.84 26.36 17.64
CA ALA A 169 4.13 27.51 17.11
C ALA A 169 4.58 27.80 15.66
N ILE A 170 3.69 28.42 14.89
CA ILE A 170 3.98 28.88 13.53
C ILE A 170 4.04 30.40 13.56
N GLU A 171 5.17 30.94 13.10
CA GLU A 171 5.33 32.38 12.96
C GLU A 171 4.24 32.97 12.04
N GLY A 172 3.58 34.03 12.50
CA GLY A 172 2.48 34.67 11.77
C GLY A 172 1.14 33.92 11.79
N SER A 173 1.02 32.81 12.52
CA SER A 173 -0.22 32.06 12.66
C SER A 173 -0.53 31.70 14.10
N CYS A 174 -1.48 32.41 14.70
CA CYS A 174 -2.00 32.14 16.03
C CYS A 174 -2.81 30.84 16.13
N VAL A 175 -3.55 30.49 15.07
CA VAL A 175 -4.52 29.38 15.12
C VAL A 175 -3.92 28.05 14.66
N ARG A 176 -2.84 28.07 13.87
CA ARG A 176 -2.18 26.84 13.35
C ARG A 176 -0.85 26.63 14.05
N TYR A 177 -0.52 25.37 14.28
CA TYR A 177 0.73 24.95 14.91
C TYR A 177 1.21 23.64 14.29
N TRP A 178 2.47 23.29 14.48
CA TRP A 178 3.02 21.99 14.12
C TRP A 178 2.91 21.03 15.30
N GLN A 179 2.35 19.85 15.06
CA GLN A 179 2.48 18.71 15.95
C GLN A 179 3.55 17.78 15.40
N CYS A 180 4.65 17.64 16.12
CA CYS A 180 5.67 16.68 15.80
C CYS A 180 5.23 15.28 16.23
N MET A 181 5.42 14.28 15.37
CA MET A 181 5.32 12.87 15.72
C MET A 181 6.56 12.16 15.18
N GLY A 182 7.35 11.55 16.07
CA GLY A 182 8.62 10.90 15.72
C GLY A 182 9.61 11.83 14.99
N GLY A 183 9.52 13.15 15.19
CA GLY A 183 10.38 14.14 14.52
C GLY A 183 9.83 14.69 13.19
N TYR A 184 8.58 14.40 12.83
CA TYR A 184 7.95 14.89 11.61
C TYR A 184 6.78 15.83 11.93
N PRO A 185 6.77 17.07 11.41
CA PRO A 185 5.75 18.04 11.73
C PRO A 185 4.48 17.81 10.92
N ARG A 186 3.34 17.91 11.60
CA ARG A 186 2.01 17.89 10.97
C ARG A 186 1.26 19.15 11.33
N LEU A 187 0.68 19.78 10.32
CA LEU A 187 -0.03 21.03 10.49
C LEU A 187 -1.35 20.75 11.21
N GLN A 188 -1.49 21.30 12.40
CA GLN A 188 -2.70 21.26 13.20
C GLN A 188 -3.34 22.63 13.28
N ARG A 189 -4.58 22.66 13.76
CA ARG A 189 -5.36 23.89 13.94
C ARG A 189 -6.07 23.83 15.28
N CYS A 190 -5.97 24.91 16.06
CA CYS A 190 -6.78 25.10 17.24
C CYS A 190 -8.27 25.23 16.87
N PRO A 191 -9.19 24.86 17.78
CA PRO A 191 -10.61 25.17 17.65
C PRO A 191 -10.86 26.67 17.44
N ALA A 192 -12.04 27.00 16.90
CA ALA A 192 -12.42 28.39 16.67
C ALA A 192 -12.36 29.23 17.96
N GLY A 193 -11.81 30.44 17.87
CA GLY A 193 -11.63 31.35 19.01
C GLY A 193 -10.42 31.07 19.89
N LEU A 194 -9.64 30.01 19.61
CA LEU A 194 -8.43 29.67 20.35
C LEU A 194 -7.17 29.94 19.53
N ALA A 195 -6.08 30.27 20.23
CA ALA A 195 -4.74 30.41 19.69
C ALA A 195 -3.77 29.44 20.38
N PHE A 196 -2.77 28.96 19.65
CA PHE A 196 -1.78 28.05 20.16
C PHE A 196 -0.75 28.79 21.03
N GLN A 197 -0.56 28.33 22.27
CA GLN A 197 0.42 28.88 23.20
C GLN A 197 1.59 27.90 23.37
N GLN A 198 2.80 28.36 23.05
CA GLN A 198 4.00 27.52 22.99
C GLN A 198 4.43 27.02 24.38
N GLU A 199 4.37 27.86 25.41
CA GLU A 199 4.86 27.56 26.76
C GLU A 199 4.00 26.49 27.45
N SER A 200 2.69 26.58 27.27
CA SER A 200 1.71 25.65 27.83
C SER A 200 1.43 24.44 26.92
N GLN A 201 1.99 24.43 25.70
CA GLN A 201 1.82 23.36 24.70
C GLN A 201 0.34 23.01 24.46
N ARG A 202 -0.53 24.02 24.41
CA ARG A 202 -1.98 23.85 24.22
C ARG A 202 -2.60 25.04 23.52
N CYS A 203 -3.81 24.85 23.02
CA CYS A 203 -4.65 25.95 22.56
C CYS A 203 -5.27 26.64 23.78
N ASP A 204 -5.10 27.95 23.89
CA ASP A 204 -5.71 28.80 24.91
C ASP A 204 -6.58 29.86 24.22
N TRP A 205 -7.36 30.63 24.98
CA TRP A 205 -8.16 31.71 24.42
C TRP A 205 -7.27 32.73 23.70
N ASN A 206 -7.69 33.21 22.54
CA ASN A 206 -6.86 34.04 21.66
C ASN A 206 -6.27 35.28 22.34
N GLY A 207 -7.01 35.99 23.19
CA GLY A 207 -6.47 37.13 23.94
C GLY A 207 -5.60 36.79 25.15
N ASN A 208 -5.47 35.51 25.52
CA ASN A 208 -4.44 35.06 26.49
C ASN A 208 -3.09 34.81 25.81
N VAL A 209 -3.07 34.71 24.47
CA VAL A 209 -1.86 34.44 23.70
C VAL A 209 -1.31 35.77 23.16
N PRO A 210 -0.12 36.21 23.58
CA PRO A 210 0.44 37.50 23.18
C PRO A 210 0.50 37.65 21.64
N GLY A 211 -0.03 38.76 21.13
CA GLY A 211 -0.03 39.05 19.68
C GLY A 211 -1.11 38.33 18.88
N CYS A 212 -2.05 37.65 19.54
CA CYS A 212 -3.18 36.95 18.92
C CYS A 212 -4.55 37.57 19.23
N GLU A 213 -4.54 38.76 19.82
CA GLU A 213 -5.74 39.55 20.11
C GLU A 213 -6.46 39.91 18.81
N VAL A 214 -7.75 39.60 18.74
CA VAL A 214 -8.58 39.99 17.59
C VAL A 214 -8.87 41.47 17.74
N SER A 215 -8.40 42.27 16.79
CA SER A 215 -8.81 43.67 16.70
C SER A 215 -10.34 43.72 16.66
N PRO A 216 -11.01 44.56 17.46
CA PRO A 216 -12.45 44.65 17.45
C PRO A 216 -12.92 44.90 16.01
N ALA A 217 -13.91 44.13 15.56
CA ALA A 217 -14.57 44.40 14.29
C ALA A 217 -15.07 45.85 14.31
N PRO A 218 -14.94 46.61 13.20
CA PRO A 218 -15.62 47.89 13.10
C PRO A 218 -17.09 47.66 13.45
N GLU A 219 -17.63 48.42 14.40
CA GLU A 219 -19.05 48.40 14.71
C GLU A 219 -19.79 48.73 13.40
N GLU A 220 -20.51 47.76 12.84
CA GLU A 220 -21.40 48.01 11.72
C GLU A 220 -22.52 48.93 12.25
N GLU A 221 -22.44 50.22 11.92
CA GLU A 221 -23.55 51.15 12.12
C GLU A 221 -24.77 50.55 11.40
N GLU A 222 -25.83 50.24 12.16
CA GLU A 222 -27.12 49.81 11.63
C GLU A 222 -27.71 50.93 10.76
N GLU A 223 -27.38 50.96 9.46
CA GLU A 223 -28.12 51.76 8.49
C GLU A 223 -29.47 51.09 8.23
N GLU A 224 -30.49 51.66 8.87
CA GLU A 224 -31.92 51.35 8.74
C GLU A 224 -32.36 51.41 7.26
N GLN A 225 -32.40 50.25 6.58
CA GLN A 225 -32.88 50.12 5.21
C GLN A 225 -34.40 50.40 5.12
N LYS A 226 -34.75 51.61 4.70
CA LYS A 226 -36.10 51.95 4.22
C LYS A 226 -36.48 51.07 3.02
N LYS A 227 -37.43 50.14 3.23
CA LYS A 227 -38.06 49.35 2.16
C LYS A 227 -38.67 50.25 1.07
N PRO A 228 -38.42 50.01 -0.23
CA PRO A 228 -39.11 50.74 -1.29
C PRO A 228 -40.56 50.27 -1.43
N ALA A 229 -41.46 51.22 -1.66
CA ALA A 229 -42.88 50.99 -1.87
C ALA A 229 -43.14 50.18 -3.16
N ARG A 230 -44.05 49.21 -3.03
CA ARG A 230 -44.50 48.28 -4.08
C ARG A 230 -45.25 49.05 -5.20
N ARG A 231 -44.66 49.16 -6.40
CA ARG A 231 -45.37 49.66 -7.60
C ARG A 231 -46.38 48.61 -8.07
N GLN A 232 -47.66 48.98 -8.13
CA GLN A 232 -48.72 48.19 -8.76
C GLN A 232 -48.52 48.15 -10.28
N SER A 233 -48.52 46.96 -10.87
CA SER A 233 -48.48 46.76 -12.32
C SER A 233 -49.90 46.87 -12.89
N ASN A 234 -50.18 47.93 -13.64
CA ASN A 234 -51.36 47.99 -14.51
C ASN A 234 -51.06 47.20 -15.80
N ARG A 235 -51.81 46.11 -15.99
CA ARG A 235 -51.89 45.30 -17.21
C ARG A 235 -52.71 46.09 -18.25
N ARG A 236 -52.16 46.35 -19.44
CA ARG A 236 -52.96 46.71 -20.64
C ARG A 236 -52.99 45.50 -21.55
N GLU A 237 -54.21 45.14 -21.94
CA GLU A 237 -54.57 44.14 -22.92
C GLU A 237 -54.25 44.69 -24.32
N GLU A 238 -53.62 43.87 -25.18
CA GLU A 238 -53.60 44.10 -26.62
C GLU A 238 -54.36 42.96 -27.30
N GLU A 239 -55.43 43.37 -27.98
CA GLU A 239 -56.39 42.59 -28.74
C GLU A 239 -55.80 42.34 -30.14
N VAL A 240 -55.62 41.06 -30.51
CA VAL A 240 -55.17 40.67 -31.86
C VAL A 240 -56.39 40.56 -32.77
N THR A 241 -56.48 41.44 -33.76
CA THR A 241 -57.47 41.37 -34.84
C THR A 241 -56.90 40.64 -36.06
N LEU A 242 -57.72 39.74 -36.62
CA LEU A 242 -57.46 38.97 -37.83
C LEU A 242 -57.32 39.86 -39.08
N ASN A 243 -56.45 39.43 -39.99
CA ASN A 243 -56.69 39.35 -41.43
C ASN A 243 -55.91 38.16 -42.01
#